data_AF-A0AAD2TN73-F1
#
_entry.id   AF-A0AAD2TN73-F1
#
_cell.length_a   1.000
_cell.length_b   1.000
_cell.length_c   1.000
_cell.angle_alpha   90.00
_cell.angle_beta   90.00
_cell.angle_gamma   90.00
#
_symmetry.space_group_name_H-M   'P 1'
#
loop_
_entity.id
_entity.type
_entity.pdbx_description
1 polymer ?
#
loop_
_entity_poly.entity_id
_entity_poly.type
_entity_poly.pdbx_seq_one_letter_code
_entity_poly.pdbx_strand_id
1 'polypeptide(L)'
;MKILFIVPGSGDSFYCGNCFRDNLQASALRKAGHEVIVMPLYLPLRHRSFQADTPLFFPATTFYTAQKFFGKRKMPDWLKRITGSDTLLNVASSLSGSTSAEGLEEMTLAMITGKDGKHSINSPFHSKNVILLL
;
A
#
# COMPACT_ATOMS: atom_id res chain seq x y z
N MET A 1 18.19 0.60 -15.29
CA MET A 1 16.78 0.18 -15.53
C MET A 1 15.88 0.85 -14.50
N LYS A 2 14.59 1.05 -14.82
CA LYS A 2 13.60 1.56 -13.87
C LYS A 2 12.86 0.40 -13.21
N ILE A 3 12.85 0.37 -11.89
CA ILE A 3 12.26 -0.69 -11.08
C ILE A 3 11.27 -0.03 -10.13
N LEU A 4 10.04 -0.52 -10.12
CA LEU A 4 9.06 -0.15 -9.12
C LEU A 4 8.98 -1.28 -8.10
N PHE A 5 9.32 -0.93 -6.86
CA PHE A 5 9.26 -1.82 -5.73
C PHE A 5 7.95 -1.53 -4.97
N ILE A 6 7.00 -2.45 -5.05
CA ILE A 6 5.72 -2.30 -4.35
C ILE A 6 5.86 -2.91 -2.96
N VAL A 7 5.70 -2.09 -1.93
CA VAL A 7 5.81 -2.56 -0.55
C VAL A 7 4.42 -2.46 0.09
N PRO A 8 3.85 -3.57 0.61
CA PRO A 8 2.53 -3.53 1.24
C PRO A 8 2.46 -2.51 2.38
N GLY A 9 3.51 -2.45 3.20
CA GLY A 9 3.61 -1.60 4.37
C GLY A 9 2.73 -2.12 5.52
N SER A 10 3.36 -2.40 6.65
CA SER A 10 2.69 -2.83 7.89
C SER A 10 2.54 -1.70 8.92
N GLY A 11 2.99 -0.49 8.58
CA GLY A 11 3.23 0.56 9.55
C GLY A 11 4.53 0.37 10.34
N ASP A 12 4.97 1.42 11.03
CA ASP A 12 6.27 1.47 11.72
C ASP A 12 6.25 0.93 13.17
N SER A 13 5.07 0.59 13.69
CA SER A 13 4.85 0.09 15.05
C SER A 13 4.99 -1.43 15.20
N PHE A 14 5.18 -2.15 14.09
CA PHE A 14 5.35 -3.60 14.05
C PHE A 14 6.57 -3.97 13.21
N TYR A 15 7.32 -4.98 13.63
CA TYR A 15 8.44 -5.49 12.84
C TYR A 15 7.93 -6.36 11.68
N CYS A 16 7.91 -5.79 10.49
CA CYS A 16 7.59 -6.51 9.26
C CYS A 16 8.86 -7.01 8.57
N GLY A 17 9.13 -8.31 8.69
CA GLY A 17 10.27 -8.96 8.03
C GLY A 17 10.26 -8.80 6.51
N ASN A 18 9.09 -8.88 5.88
CA ASN A 18 8.93 -8.67 4.43
C ASN A 18 9.32 -7.23 4.05
N CYS A 19 8.78 -6.23 4.75
CA CYS A 19 9.06 -4.84 4.52
C CYS A 19 10.57 -4.53 4.69
N PHE A 20 11.22 -5.14 5.69
CA PHE A 20 12.66 -4.98 5.89
C PHE A 20 13.48 -5.62 4.76
N ARG A 21 13.16 -6.85 4.36
CA ARG A 21 13.77 -7.55 3.22
C ARG A 21 13.65 -6.74 1.93
N ASP A 22 12.45 -6.26 1.63
CA ASP A 22 12.12 -5.48 0.44
C ASP A 22 12.96 -4.20 0.37
N ASN A 23 13.13 -3.54 1.51
CA ASN A 23 13.99 -2.36 1.62
C ASN A 23 15.48 -2.67 1.39
N LEU A 24 15.99 -3.78 1.94
CA LEU A 24 17.37 -4.21 1.69
C LEU A 24 17.59 -4.49 0.19
N GLN A 25 16.62 -5.14 -0.44
CA GLN A 25 16.66 -5.42 -1.87
C GLN A 25 16.61 -4.15 -2.71
N ALA A 26 15.72 -3.21 -2.40
CA ALA A 26 15.66 -1.91 -3.06
C ALA A 26 16.99 -1.13 -2.90
N SER A 27 17.60 -1.15 -1.71
CA SER A 27 18.90 -0.54 -1.46
C SER A 27 20.02 -1.18 -2.28
N ALA A 28 20.05 -2.52 -2.35
CA ALA A 28 21.04 -3.25 -3.14
C ALA A 28 20.90 -2.95 -4.65
N LEU A 29 19.68 -2.89 -5.16
CA LEU A 29 19.40 -2.53 -6.55
C LEU A 29 19.83 -1.09 -6.87
N ARG A 30 19.60 -0.14 -5.95
CA ARG A 30 20.10 1.24 -6.09
C ARG A 30 21.63 1.26 -6.15
N LYS A 31 22.31 0.53 -5.26
CA LYS A 31 23.78 0.42 -5.26
C LYS A 31 24.34 -0.21 -6.54
N ALA A 32 23.58 -1.10 -7.18
CA ALA A 32 23.93 -1.68 -8.47
C ALA A 32 23.63 -0.75 -9.68
N GLY A 33 23.19 0.49 -9.45
CA GLY A 33 22.97 1.49 -10.50
C GLY A 33 21.57 1.48 -11.13
N HIS A 34 20.59 0.82 -10.50
CA HIS A 34 19.21 0.86 -10.96
C HIS A 34 18.43 2.06 -10.38
N GLU A 35 17.51 2.63 -11.16
CA GLU A 35 16.53 3.61 -10.69
C GLU A 35 15.41 2.84 -10.00
N VAL A 36 15.34 2.89 -8.67
CA VAL A 36 14.35 2.16 -7.87
C VAL A 36 13.41 3.15 -7.20
N ILE A 37 12.11 2.98 -7.43
CA ILE A 37 11.03 3.72 -6.77
C ILE A 37 10.34 2.76 -5.79
N VAL A 38 10.33 3.09 -4.51
CA VAL A 38 9.64 2.36 -3.45
C VAL A 38 8.26 2.98 -3.25
N MET A 39 7.22 2.22 -3.58
CA MET A 39 5.83 2.64 -3.50
C MET A 39 5.09 1.86 -2.39
N PRO A 40 4.71 2.53 -1.29
CA PRO A 40 3.94 1.89 -0.24
C PRO A 40 2.46 1.76 -0.63
N LEU A 41 1.85 0.62 -0.34
CA LEU A 41 0.43 0.38 -0.62
C LEU A 41 -0.47 0.84 0.52
N TYR A 42 -0.43 0.17 1.66
CA TYR A 42 -1.53 0.17 2.63
C TYR A 42 -1.28 1.09 3.82
N LEU A 43 -0.11 0.97 4.45
CA LEU A 43 0.25 1.74 5.63
C LEU A 43 1.56 2.49 5.43
N PRO A 44 1.76 3.64 6.10
CA PRO A 44 2.98 4.42 5.98
C PRO A 44 4.23 3.60 6.29
N LEU A 45 5.31 3.88 5.56
CA LEU A 45 6.67 3.42 5.84
C LEU A 45 7.51 4.65 6.21
N ARG A 46 7.67 4.94 7.51
CA ARG A 46 8.39 6.12 8.03
C ARG A 46 9.61 5.76 8.86
N HIS A 47 10.09 4.52 8.76
CA HIS A 47 11.30 4.09 9.44
C HIS A 47 12.51 4.95 9.03
N ARG A 48 13.36 5.35 10.00
CA ARG A 48 14.49 6.26 9.73
C ARG A 48 15.46 5.74 8.67
N SER A 49 15.61 4.43 8.59
CA SER A 49 16.52 3.78 7.64
C SER A 49 15.93 3.66 6.23
N PHE A 50 14.62 3.85 6.03
CA PHE A 50 13.93 3.54 4.78
C PHE A 50 12.75 4.48 4.54
N GLN A 51 12.75 5.20 3.43
CA GLN A 51 11.66 6.11 3.06
C GLN A 51 11.01 5.66 1.76
N ALA A 52 9.69 5.79 1.71
CA ALA A 52 8.93 5.69 0.48
C ALA A 52 9.24 6.87 -0.46
N ASP A 53 9.27 6.60 -1.76
CA ASP A 53 9.47 7.64 -2.79
C ASP A 53 8.15 8.19 -3.31
N THR A 54 7.02 7.59 -2.94
CA THR A 54 5.69 7.99 -3.38
C THR A 54 4.72 8.08 -2.20
N PRO A 55 3.60 8.81 -2.36
CA PRO A 55 2.46 8.71 -1.46
C PRO A 55 1.92 7.26 -1.38
N LEU A 56 1.11 7.00 -0.36
CA LEU A 56 0.36 5.75 -0.24
C LEU A 56 -0.62 5.57 -1.39
N PHE A 57 -0.59 4.39 -2.00
CA PHE A 57 -1.47 4.09 -3.12
C PHE A 57 -2.87 3.63 -2.68
N PHE A 58 -2.95 2.83 -1.63
CA PHE A 58 -4.19 2.32 -1.04
C PHE A 58 -4.24 2.54 0.48
N PRO A 59 -4.40 3.80 0.96
CA PRO A 59 -4.48 4.05 2.41
C PRO A 59 -5.46 3.08 3.09
N ALA A 60 -4.95 2.20 3.95
CA ALA A 60 -5.63 0.97 4.35
C ALA A 60 -7.02 1.22 4.91
N THR A 61 -7.12 2.22 5.78
CA THR A 61 -8.34 2.69 6.44
C THR A 61 -9.37 3.24 5.45
N THR A 62 -8.95 4.03 4.46
CA THR A 62 -9.82 4.53 3.40
C THR A 62 -10.29 3.41 2.50
N PHE A 63 -9.36 2.56 2.07
CA PHE A 63 -9.64 1.45 1.17
C PHE A 63 -10.60 0.44 1.81
N TYR A 64 -10.32 0.04 3.06
CA TYR A 64 -11.20 -0.84 3.84
C TYR A 64 -12.59 -0.24 4.04
N THR A 65 -12.68 1.03 4.44
CA THR A 65 -13.98 1.70 4.66
C THR A 65 -14.77 1.78 3.36
N ALA A 66 -14.12 2.13 2.25
CA ALA A 66 -14.73 2.19 0.93
C ALA A 66 -15.29 0.82 0.52
N GLN A 67 -14.51 -0.25 0.68
CA GLN A 67 -14.94 -1.60 0.33
C GLN A 67 -16.10 -2.07 1.22
N LYS A 68 -15.94 -1.98 2.54
CA LYS A 68 -16.90 -2.52 3.50
C LYS A 68 -18.25 -1.82 3.51
N PHE A 69 -18.27 -0.48 3.40
CA PHE A 69 -19.51 0.29 3.57
C PHE A 69 -20.03 0.92 2.28
N PHE A 70 -19.15 1.18 1.32
CA PHE A 70 -19.54 1.89 0.11
C PHE A 70 -19.58 0.98 -1.10
N GLY A 71 -18.77 -0.07 -1.22
CA GLY A 71 -18.80 -1.04 -2.32
C GLY A 71 -19.01 -0.38 -3.68
N LYS A 72 -20.23 -0.47 -4.22
CA LYS A 72 -20.66 0.14 -5.51
C LYS A 72 -21.10 1.62 -5.44
N ARG A 73 -21.01 2.28 -4.30
CA ARG A 73 -21.37 3.69 -4.06
C ARG A 73 -20.10 4.51 -3.88
N LYS A 74 -20.13 5.78 -4.28
CA LYS A 74 -19.00 6.70 -4.06
C LYS A 74 -18.90 7.04 -2.58
N MET A 75 -17.75 6.81 -1.97
CA MET A 75 -17.44 7.30 -0.63
C MET A 75 -17.34 8.84 -0.64
N PRO A 76 -17.99 9.57 0.30
CA PRO A 76 -17.88 11.02 0.39
C PRO A 76 -16.44 11.49 0.57
N ASP A 77 -16.07 12.60 -0.06
CA ASP A 77 -14.68 13.08 -0.07
C ASP A 77 -14.22 13.56 1.32
N TRP A 78 -15.12 14.08 2.16
CA TRP A 78 -14.81 14.39 3.57
C TRP A 78 -14.42 13.14 4.36
N LEU A 79 -15.08 12.01 4.11
CA LEU A 79 -14.80 10.76 4.79
C LEU A 79 -13.47 10.18 4.33
N LYS A 80 -13.15 10.26 3.03
CA LYS A 80 -11.84 9.86 2.50
C LYS A 80 -10.70 10.65 3.15
N ARG A 81 -10.89 11.94 3.41
CA ARG A 81 -9.89 12.79 4.08
C ARG A 81 -9.67 12.38 5.53
N ILE A 82 -10.73 12.02 6.25
CA ILE A 82 -10.63 11.53 7.63
C ILE A 82 -9.95 10.17 7.64
N THR A 83 -10.45 9.23 6.85
CA THR A 83 -9.92 7.86 6.84
C THR A 83 -8.49 7.82 6.34
N GLY A 84 -8.12 8.66 5.37
CA GLY A 84 -6.78 8.76 4.81
C GLY A 84 -5.84 9.68 5.59
N SER A 85 -6.24 10.18 6.75
CA SER A 85 -5.39 11.05 7.55
C SER A 85 -4.23 10.28 8.17
N ASP A 86 -3.08 10.95 8.29
CA ASP A 86 -1.89 10.42 8.96
C ASP A 86 -2.19 9.88 10.35
N THR A 87 -3.01 10.60 11.13
CA THR A 87 -3.40 10.19 12.48
C THR A 87 -4.07 8.84 12.48
N LEU A 88 -5.07 8.63 11.61
CA LEU A 88 -5.81 7.36 11.56
C LEU A 88 -4.95 6.22 11.00
N LEU A 89 -4.10 6.50 10.01
CA LEU A 89 -3.16 5.52 9.47
C LEU A 89 -2.10 5.09 10.50
N ASN A 90 -1.65 6.01 11.36
CA ASN A 90 -0.73 5.68 12.46
C ASN A 90 -1.43 4.84 13.53
N VAL A 91 -2.71 5.11 13.83
CA VAL A 91 -3.52 4.27 14.72
C VAL A 91 -3.74 2.88 14.11
N ALA A 92 -4.05 2.78 12.82
CA ALA A 92 -4.16 1.49 12.15
C ALA A 92 -2.82 0.72 12.16
N SER A 93 -1.71 1.43 12.00
CA SER A 93 -0.37 0.85 12.11
C SER A 93 -0.12 0.26 13.49
N SER A 94 -0.52 0.91 14.59
CA SER A 94 -0.31 0.37 15.93
C SER A 94 -1.10 -0.91 16.21
N LEU A 95 -2.14 -1.17 15.42
CA LEU A 95 -2.98 -2.36 15.49
C LEU A 95 -2.55 -3.46 14.51
N SER A 96 -1.53 -3.25 13.68
CA SER A 96 -1.14 -4.19 12.61
C SER A 96 -0.58 -5.53 13.10
N GLY A 97 -0.20 -5.61 14.38
CA GLY A 97 0.14 -6.88 15.04
C GLY A 97 -1.07 -7.79 15.32
N SER A 98 -2.30 -7.27 15.19
CA SER A 98 -3.53 -8.07 15.28
C SER A 98 -3.99 -8.46 13.88
N THR A 99 -3.87 -9.74 13.53
CA THR A 99 -4.23 -10.24 12.19
C THR A 99 -5.41 -11.20 12.28
N SER A 100 -6.58 -10.73 11.83
CA SER A 100 -7.68 -11.62 11.41
C SER A 100 -7.92 -11.43 9.92
N ALA A 101 -7.96 -12.54 9.19
CA ALA A 101 -8.31 -12.55 7.78
C ALA A 101 -9.84 -12.58 7.55
N GLU A 102 -10.61 -12.82 8.60
CA GLU A 102 -12.07 -12.97 8.52
C GLU A 102 -12.72 -11.66 8.05
N GLY A 103 -13.57 -11.76 7.03
CA GLY A 103 -14.28 -10.62 6.45
C GLY A 103 -13.48 -9.83 5.40
N LEU A 104 -12.33 -10.34 4.95
CA LEU A 104 -11.51 -9.74 3.88
C LEU A 104 -11.59 -10.50 2.55
N GLU A 105 -12.41 -11.55 2.46
CA GLU A 105 -12.44 -12.50 1.35
C GLU A 105 -12.82 -11.83 0.02
N GLU A 106 -13.88 -11.02 0.03
CA GLU A 106 -14.33 -10.29 -1.16
C GLU A 106 -13.26 -9.28 -1.64
N MET A 107 -12.58 -8.63 -0.70
CA MET A 107 -11.50 -7.68 -1.00
C MET A 107 -10.28 -8.38 -1.60
N THR A 108 -9.92 -9.56 -1.07
CA THR A 108 -8.88 -10.42 -1.64
C THR A 108 -9.24 -10.86 -3.06
N LEU A 109 -10.49 -11.28 -3.29
CA LEU A 109 -10.96 -11.68 -4.62
C LEU A 109 -10.96 -10.50 -5.60
N ALA A 110 -11.36 -9.31 -5.16
CA ALA A 110 -11.33 -8.09 -5.98
C ALA A 110 -9.90 -7.73 -6.42
N MET A 111 -8.91 -7.83 -5.51
CA MET A 111 -7.50 -7.60 -5.81
C MET A 111 -6.92 -8.62 -6.78
N ILE A 112 -7.27 -9.90 -6.64
CA ILE A 112 -6.79 -10.97 -7.55
C ILE A 112 -7.40 -10.83 -8.94
N THR A 113 -8.70 -10.56 -9.01
CA THR A 113 -9.42 -10.53 -10.30
C THR A 113 -9.32 -9.18 -11.01
N GLY A 114 -8.84 -8.14 -10.30
CA GLY A 114 -8.85 -6.76 -10.77
C GLY A 114 -10.27 -6.19 -10.97
N LYS A 115 -11.31 -6.91 -10.53
CA LYS A 115 -12.72 -6.54 -10.70
C LYS A 115 -13.19 -5.73 -9.51
N ASP A 116 -12.69 -4.50 -9.40
CA ASP A 116 -13.21 -3.50 -8.49
C ASP A 116 -13.96 -2.42 -9.28
N GLY A 117 -15.26 -2.62 -9.45
CA GLY A 117 -16.03 -1.99 -10.52
C GLY A 117 -16.21 -0.46 -10.47
N LYS A 118 -15.73 0.27 -9.45
CA LYS A 118 -16.00 1.73 -9.31
C LYS A 118 -14.96 2.58 -8.56
N HIS A 119 -14.12 1.98 -7.70
CA HIS A 119 -12.93 2.67 -7.20
C HIS A 119 -11.81 2.30 -8.14
N SER A 120 -11.70 3.03 -9.26
CA SER A 120 -10.66 2.78 -10.24
C SER A 120 -9.31 2.80 -9.53
N ILE A 121 -8.75 1.62 -9.33
CA ILE A 121 -7.30 1.45 -9.31
C ILE A 121 -6.89 1.86 -10.72
N ASN A 122 -6.74 3.15 -10.96
CA ASN A 122 -6.02 3.63 -12.13
C ASN A 122 -4.59 3.18 -11.87
N SER A 123 -4.25 1.95 -12.26
CA SER A 123 -2.88 1.48 -12.18
C SER A 123 -2.07 2.41 -13.08
N PRO A 124 -1.16 3.25 -12.55
CA PRO A 124 -0.31 4.08 -13.40
C PRO A 124 0.75 3.22 -14.12
N PHE A 125 0.72 1.89 -13.93
CA PHE A 125 1.65 0.91 -14.49
C PHE A 125 1.30 0.62 -15.97
N HIS A 126 1.53 1.60 -16.83
CA HIS A 126 1.47 1.45 -18.29
C HIS A 126 2.83 1.64 -18.98
N SER A 127 3.93 1.66 -18.20
CA SER A 127 5.28 1.75 -18.77
C SER A 127 5.83 0.36 -19.09
N LYS A 128 6.15 0.12 -20.36
CA LYS A 128 6.76 -1.12 -20.88
C LYS A 128 8.15 -1.43 -20.32
N ASN A 129 8.75 -0.49 -19.57
CA ASN A 129 10.13 -0.58 -19.08
C ASN A 129 10.24 -0.58 -17.54
N VAL A 130 9.13 -0.83 -16.83
CA VAL A 130 9.13 -0.93 -15.36
C VAL A 130 8.99 -2.39 -14.97
N ILE A 131 10.00 -2.92 -14.28
CA ILE A 131 9.89 -4.23 -13.62
C ILE A 131 9.16 -4.04 -12.30
N LEU A 132 8.11 -4.83 -12.10
CA LEU A 132 7.37 -4.93 -10.85
C LEU A 132 8.04 -5.97 -9.95
N LEU A 133 8.49 -5.56 -8.77
CA LEU A 133 8.93 -6.47 -7.71
C LEU A 133 7.95 -6.36 -6.54
N LEU A 134 7.40 -7.51 -6.15
CA LEU A 134 6.48 -7.74 -5.03
C LEU A 134 7.19 -8.57 -3.94
#